data_AF-A0A1I7K0H2-F1
#
_entry.id   AF-A0A1I7K0H2-F1
#
_cell.length_a   1.000
_cell.length_b   1.000
_cell.length_c   1.000
_cell.angle_alpha   90.00
_cell.angle_beta   90.00
_cell.angle_gamma   90.00
#
_symmetry.space_group_name_H-M   'P 1'
#
loop_
_entity.id
_entity.type
_entity.pdbx_description
1 polymer ?
#
loop_
_entity_poly.entity_id
_entity_poly.type
_entity_poly.pdbx_seq_one_letter_code
_entity_poly.pdbx_strand_id
1 'polypeptide(L)'
;MPHTTTLRRLALAAAMPVLLSACDIPGLGPDPRAVQREAEAKAVGGACRHALRGLEDCFTLNPKAPKAAVFAGWKEMDAYMRENKLEGTPSVLGKAEPKAEPRRSRASNADDDNS
;
A
#
# COMPACT_ATOMS: atom_id res chain seq x y z
N MET A 1 41.33 7.59 -45.40
CA MET A 1 40.76 7.82 -44.04
C MET A 1 39.25 7.52 -43.89
N PRO A 2 38.59 6.59 -44.64
CA PRO A 2 37.18 6.24 -44.37
C PRO A 2 37.01 5.19 -43.26
N HIS A 3 38.01 4.31 -43.07
CA HIS A 3 37.93 3.18 -42.13
C HIS A 3 37.83 3.61 -40.66
N THR A 4 38.49 4.71 -40.28
CA THR A 4 38.46 5.24 -38.90
C THR A 4 37.09 5.81 -38.53
N THR A 5 36.38 6.41 -39.49
CA THR A 5 35.02 6.92 -39.30
C THR A 5 34.01 5.78 -39.18
N THR A 6 34.16 4.71 -39.97
CA THR A 6 33.30 3.52 -39.90
C THR A 6 33.51 2.75 -38.58
N LEU A 7 34.76 2.58 -38.14
CA LEU A 7 35.10 1.97 -36.85
C LEU A 7 34.53 2.77 -35.66
N ARG A 8 34.61 4.10 -35.70
CA ARG A 8 34.06 4.96 -34.64
C ARG A 8 32.53 4.90 -34.57
N ARG A 9 31.85 4.79 -35.72
CA ARG A 9 30.38 4.62 -35.78
C ARG A 9 29.94 3.24 -35.27
N LEU A 10 30.67 2.19 -35.62
CA LEU A 10 30.44 0.84 -35.09
C LEU A 10 30.68 0.77 -33.58
N ALA A 11 31.71 1.44 -33.07
CA ALA A 11 31.98 1.53 -31.63
C ALA A 11 30.86 2.27 -30.88
N LEU A 12 30.36 3.40 -31.41
CA LEU A 12 29.20 4.09 -30.81
C LEU A 12 27.91 3.26 -30.88
N ALA A 13 27.67 2.57 -31.99
CA ALA A 13 26.49 1.72 -32.15
C ALA A 13 26.51 0.51 -31.21
N ALA A 14 27.69 -0.05 -30.92
CA ALA A 14 27.86 -1.15 -29.97
C ALA A 14 27.80 -0.70 -28.51
N ALA A 15 28.13 0.56 -28.20
CA ALA A 15 28.06 1.10 -26.84
C ALA A 15 26.62 1.39 -26.37
N MET A 16 25.72 1.74 -27.29
CA MET A 16 24.31 2.02 -27.01
C MET A 16 23.54 0.87 -26.32
N PRO A 17 23.58 -0.40 -26.78
CA PRO A 17 22.91 -1.51 -26.12
C PRO A 17 23.52 -1.87 -24.75
N VAL A 18 24.83 -1.63 -24.54
CA VAL A 18 25.50 -1.85 -23.25
C VAL A 18 25.03 -0.83 -22.20
N LEU A 19 24.76 0.41 -22.62
CA LEU A 19 24.16 1.43 -21.76
C LEU A 19 22.68 1.15 -21.47
N LEU A 20 21.96 0.49 -22.40
CA LEU A 20 20.57 0.07 -22.19
C LEU A 20 20.43 -1.17 -21.30
N SER A 21 21.42 -2.08 -21.28
CA SER A 21 21.38 -3.28 -20.43
C SER A 21 21.71 -3.02 -18.96
N ALA A 22 22.04 -1.78 -18.58
CA ALA A 22 22.16 -1.34 -17.19
C ALA A 22 20.81 -0.92 -16.58
N CYS A 23 19.72 -0.93 -17.37
CA CYS A 23 18.39 -1.07 -16.82
C CYS A 23 18.21 -2.53 -16.39
N ASP A 24 18.79 -2.87 -15.24
CA ASP A 24 18.20 -3.91 -14.41
C ASP A 24 16.69 -3.64 -14.42
N ILE A 25 15.88 -4.61 -14.84
CA ILE A 25 14.47 -4.63 -14.51
C ILE A 25 14.40 -5.62 -13.36
N PRO A 26 14.56 -5.18 -12.09
CA PRO A 26 14.16 -5.99 -10.96
C PRO A 26 12.62 -5.99 -10.96
N GLY A 27 12.04 -6.69 -11.92
CA GLY A 27 10.61 -6.94 -12.07
C GLY A 27 10.34 -8.28 -11.43
N LEU A 28 9.53 -8.41 -10.39
CA LEU A 28 8.49 -7.55 -9.90
C LEU A 28 8.89 -7.12 -8.49
N GLY A 29 8.96 -5.81 -8.22
CA GLY A 29 8.91 -5.31 -6.85
C GLY A 29 7.72 -5.94 -6.08
N PRO A 30 7.66 -5.78 -4.76
CA PRO A 30 6.56 -6.32 -3.96
C PRO A 30 5.21 -6.01 -4.63
N ASP A 31 4.30 -7.00 -4.65
CA ASP A 31 2.99 -6.91 -5.31
C ASP A 31 2.43 -5.49 -5.12
N PRO A 32 2.12 -4.73 -6.19
CA PRO A 32 1.63 -3.37 -6.07
C PRO A 32 0.44 -3.26 -5.11
N ARG A 33 -0.38 -4.33 -5.00
CA ARG A 33 -1.46 -4.39 -4.01
C ARG A 33 -0.96 -4.49 -2.58
N ALA A 34 0.10 -5.25 -2.34
CA ALA A 34 0.73 -5.35 -1.02
C ALA A 34 1.37 -4.01 -0.60
N VAL A 35 2.06 -3.34 -1.53
CA VAL A 35 2.63 -2.00 -1.29
C VAL A 35 1.52 -0.99 -1.00
N GLN A 36 0.45 -0.98 -1.80
CA GLN A 36 -0.70 -0.12 -1.54
C GLN A 36 -1.32 -0.43 -0.17
N ARG A 37 -1.54 -1.70 0.16
CA ARG A 37 -2.10 -2.12 1.45
C ARG A 37 -1.25 -1.66 2.63
N GLU A 38 0.08 -1.70 2.50
CA GLU A 38 0.98 -1.20 3.54
C GLU A 38 0.93 0.34 3.64
N ALA A 39 0.94 1.04 2.50
CA ALA A 39 0.84 2.49 2.45
C ALA A 39 -0.48 3.00 3.07
N GLU A 40 -1.60 2.38 2.72
CA GLU A 40 -2.91 2.66 3.31
C GLU A 40 -2.89 2.42 4.83
N ALA A 41 -2.27 1.34 5.28
CA ALA A 41 -2.19 1.04 6.70
C ALA A 41 -1.34 2.06 7.48
N LYS A 42 -0.22 2.52 6.91
CA LYS A 42 0.56 3.62 7.49
C LYS A 42 -0.26 4.91 7.55
N ALA A 43 -0.98 5.24 6.47
CA ALA A 43 -1.85 6.41 6.43
C ALA A 43 -2.93 6.34 7.53
N VAL A 44 -3.59 5.18 7.70
CA VAL A 44 -4.54 4.93 8.78
C VAL A 44 -3.91 5.14 10.16
N GLY A 45 -2.71 4.60 10.39
CA GLY A 45 -1.98 4.77 11.65
C GLY A 45 -1.68 6.24 11.97
N GLY A 46 -1.22 6.99 10.98
CA GLY A 46 -0.97 8.42 11.10
C GLY A 46 -2.26 9.19 11.40
N ALA A 47 -3.35 8.89 10.67
CA ALA A 47 -4.65 9.50 10.93
C ALA A 47 -5.15 9.21 12.35
N CYS A 48 -5.03 7.96 12.82
CA CYS A 48 -5.40 7.59 14.20
C CYS A 48 -4.62 8.38 15.23
N ARG A 49 -3.32 8.61 15.01
CA ARG A 49 -2.51 9.41 15.93
C ARG A 49 -2.94 10.86 15.96
N HIS A 50 -3.09 11.47 14.78
CA HIS A 50 -3.56 12.84 14.65
C HIS A 50 -4.96 13.00 15.26
N ALA A 51 -5.78 11.95 15.19
CA ALA A 51 -7.10 11.87 15.80
C ALA A 51 -7.11 11.67 17.33
N LEU A 52 -5.94 11.68 17.98
CA LEU A 52 -5.75 11.44 19.42
C LEU A 52 -6.32 10.09 19.89
N ARG A 53 -6.28 9.06 19.03
CA ARG A 53 -6.68 7.69 19.40
C ARG A 53 -5.50 6.80 19.80
N GLY A 54 -5.77 5.89 20.73
CA GLY A 54 -4.88 4.78 21.05
C GLY A 54 -4.83 3.73 19.93
N LEU A 55 -3.78 2.92 19.93
CA LEU A 55 -3.59 1.86 18.93
C LEU A 55 -4.66 0.76 19.01
N GLU A 56 -5.11 0.40 20.21
CA GLU A 56 -6.15 -0.61 20.42
C GLU A 56 -7.47 -0.23 19.71
N ASP A 57 -7.86 1.05 19.80
CA ASP A 57 -9.02 1.57 19.08
C ASP A 57 -8.77 1.56 17.57
N CYS A 58 -7.57 1.96 17.14
CA CYS A 58 -7.22 2.00 15.72
C CYS A 58 -7.26 0.60 15.08
N PHE A 59 -6.79 -0.43 15.79
CA PHE A 59 -6.87 -1.83 15.33
C PHE A 59 -8.30 -2.35 15.30
N THR A 60 -9.12 -1.95 16.27
CA THR A 60 -10.54 -2.33 16.34
C THR A 60 -11.32 -1.72 15.17
N LEU A 61 -11.05 -0.46 14.83
CA LEU A 61 -11.71 0.24 13.71
C LEU A 61 -11.21 -0.22 12.34
N ASN A 62 -9.99 -0.76 12.26
CA ASN A 62 -9.35 -1.15 10.99
C ASN A 62 -8.87 -2.61 11.01
N PRO A 63 -9.77 -3.59 11.19
CA PRO A 63 -9.39 -5.00 11.37
C PRO A 63 -8.71 -5.63 10.14
N LYS A 64 -8.88 -5.02 8.95
CA LYS A 64 -8.28 -5.47 7.69
C LYS A 64 -6.89 -4.85 7.43
N ALA A 65 -6.49 -3.85 8.21
CA ALA A 65 -5.21 -3.18 8.04
C ALA A 65 -4.08 -3.99 8.74
N PRO A 66 -2.92 -4.18 8.09
CA PRO A 66 -1.75 -4.77 8.73
C PRO A 66 -1.33 -3.97 9.99
N LYS A 67 -1.50 -4.58 11.18
CA LYS A 67 -1.23 -3.92 12.48
C LYS A 67 0.17 -3.32 12.57
N ALA A 68 1.18 -4.00 12.03
CA ALA A 68 2.56 -3.51 12.03
C ALA A 68 2.73 -2.20 11.24
N ALA A 69 2.09 -2.09 10.08
CA ALA A 69 2.14 -0.90 9.23
C ALA A 69 1.33 0.26 9.85
N VAL A 70 0.18 -0.04 10.46
CA VAL A 70 -0.59 0.92 11.26
C VAL A 70 0.27 1.47 12.41
N PHE A 71 0.95 0.61 13.15
CA PHE A 71 1.85 1.04 14.22
C PHE A 71 3.01 1.91 13.71
N ALA A 72 3.61 1.55 12.57
CA ALA A 72 4.65 2.34 11.95
C ALA A 72 4.18 3.77 11.64
N GLY A 73 3.06 3.91 10.92
CA GLY A 73 2.50 5.23 10.59
C GLY A 73 2.06 6.03 11.82
N TRP A 74 1.56 5.36 12.87
CA TRP A 74 1.21 6.00 14.14
C TRP A 74 2.44 6.62 14.83
N LYS A 75 3.57 5.88 14.88
CA LYS A 75 4.82 6.39 15.47
C LYS A 75 5.41 7.54 14.66
N GLU A 76 5.40 7.42 13.33
CA GLU A 76 5.89 8.46 12.43
C GLU A 76 5.10 9.76 12.63
N MET A 77 3.77 9.67 12.74
CA MET A 77 2.94 10.82 13.04
C MET A 77 3.14 11.34 14.48
N ASP A 78 3.35 10.48 15.49
CA ASP A 78 3.69 10.93 16.85
C ASP A 78 4.98 11.75 16.86
N ALA A 79 6.03 11.23 16.25
CA ALA A 79 7.30 11.92 16.12
C ALA A 79 7.11 13.26 15.40
N TYR A 80 6.44 13.25 14.25
CA TYR A 80 6.16 14.46 13.48
C TYR A 80 5.39 15.51 14.28
N MET A 81 4.33 15.12 14.99
CA MET A 81 3.55 16.04 15.83
C MET A 81 4.38 16.62 16.97
N ARG A 82 5.25 15.82 17.60
CA ARG A 82 6.11 16.26 18.71
C ARG A 82 7.22 17.20 18.24
N GLU A 83 7.83 16.90 17.11
CA GLU A 83 8.88 17.73 16.51
C GLU A 83 8.33 19.07 16.00
N ASN A 84 7.10 19.07 15.47
CA ASN A 84 6.49 20.24 14.83
C ASN A 84 5.44 20.94 15.70
N LYS A 85 5.24 20.48 16.95
CA LYS A 85 4.25 21.03 17.91
C LYS A 85 2.84 21.12 17.33
N LEU A 86 2.45 20.10 16.57
CA LEU A 86 1.13 20.02 15.98
C LEU A 86 0.13 19.51 17.01
N GLU A 87 -1.02 20.17 17.08
CA GLU A 87 -2.14 19.70 17.88
C GLU A 87 -2.94 18.65 17.09
N GLY A 88 -3.38 17.61 17.81
CA GLY A 88 -4.28 16.60 17.25
C GLY A 88 -5.71 17.09 17.27
N THR A 89 -6.54 16.55 16.38
CA THR A 89 -7.98 16.85 16.33
C THR A 89 -8.75 15.62 16.80
N PRO A 90 -9.39 15.63 17.99
CA PRO A 90 -10.17 14.49 18.47
C PRO A 90 -11.18 14.02 17.42
N SER A 91 -11.22 12.71 17.18
CA SER A 91 -12.21 12.16 16.26
C SER A 91 -13.63 12.25 16.82
N VAL A 92 -14.56 12.74 16.00
CA VAL A 92 -15.99 12.77 16.30
C VAL A 92 -16.72 11.47 15.98
N LEU A 93 -16.03 10.50 15.36
CA LEU A 93 -16.62 9.20 15.04
C LEU A 93 -16.68 8.33 16.31
N GLY A 94 -17.89 7.95 16.71
CA GLY A 94 -18.13 6.96 17.77
C GLY A 94 -17.70 5.55 17.37
N LYS A 95 -17.81 4.59 18.30
CA LYS A 95 -17.54 3.16 18.00
C LYS A 95 -18.41 2.72 16.82
N ALA A 96 -17.79 2.41 15.69
CA ALA A 96 -18.49 1.85 14.55
C ALA A 96 -19.02 0.47 14.94
N GLU A 97 -20.34 0.26 14.85
CA GLU A 97 -20.93 -1.06 15.02
C GLU A 97 -20.35 -2.00 13.95
N PRO A 98 -19.99 -3.25 14.30
CA PRO A 98 -19.51 -4.19 13.31
C PRO A 98 -20.59 -4.39 12.26
N LYS A 99 -20.30 -4.04 10.99
CA LYS A 99 -21.19 -4.32 9.88
C LYS A 99 -21.35 -5.84 9.77
N ALA A 100 -22.49 -6.36 10.23
CA ALA A 100 -22.83 -7.77 10.08
C ALA A 100 -22.81 -8.11 8.59
N GLU A 101 -21.98 -9.08 8.19
CA GLU A 101 -22.03 -9.62 6.84
C GLU A 101 -23.38 -10.33 6.65
N PRO A 102 -24.11 -10.05 5.55
CA PRO A 102 -25.33 -10.79 5.28
C PRO A 102 -24.95 -12.26 5.07
N ARG A 103 -25.41 -13.13 5.96
CA ARG A 103 -25.36 -14.58 5.75
C ARG A 103 -26.09 -14.84 4.43
N ARG A 104 -25.35 -15.21 3.37
CA ARG A 104 -25.98 -15.85 2.21
C ARG A 104 -26.62 -17.13 2.71
N SER A 105 -27.95 -17.14 2.81
CA SER A 105 -28.73 -18.33 3.04
C SER A 105 -28.42 -19.34 1.93
N ARG A 106 -27.93 -20.50 2.35
CA ARG A 106 -27.79 -21.70 1.54
C ARG A 106 -29.17 -22.33 1.35
N ALA A 107 -29.41 -22.85 0.15
CA ALA A 107 -30.46 -23.79 -0.26
C ALA A 107 -31.88 -23.24 -0.49
N SER A 108 -32.25 -23.16 -1.78
CA SER A 108 -33.55 -23.59 -2.34
C SER A 108 -33.41 -23.59 -3.86
N ASN A 109 -32.90 -24.69 -4.42
CA ASN A 109 -33.11 -25.10 -5.81
C ASN A 109 -33.11 -26.62 -5.77
N ALA A 110 -34.26 -27.17 -5.39
CA ALA A 110 -34.59 -28.57 -5.51
C ALA A 110 -36.10 -28.61 -5.65
N ASP A 111 -36.61 -28.17 -6.80
CA ASP A 111 -37.98 -28.37 -7.28
C ASP A 111 -38.00 -27.94 -8.75
N ASP A 112 -37.63 -28.84 -9.66
CA ASP A 112 -38.00 -28.83 -11.09
C ASP A 112 -37.42 -30.10 -11.74
N ASP A 113 -38.19 -31.19 -11.73
CA ASP A 113 -38.22 -32.18 -12.82
C ASP A 113 -39.35 -33.20 -12.55
N ASN A 114 -40.56 -32.86 -13.04
CA ASN A 114 -41.62 -33.82 -13.34
C ASN A 114 -42.24 -33.48 -14.71
N SER A 115 -41.78 -34.15 -15.77
CA SER A 115 -42.57 -34.56 -16.95
C SER A 115 -41.83 -35.63 -17.74
#